data_AF-B4NSA5-F1
#
_entry.id   AF-B4NSA5-F1
#
_cell.length_a   1.000
_cell.length_b   1.000
_cell.length_c   1.000
_cell.angle_alpha   90.00
_cell.angle_beta   90.00
_cell.angle_gamma   90.00
#
_symmetry.space_group_name_H-M   'P 1'
#
loop_
_entity.id
_entity.type
_entity.pdbx_description
1 polymer ?
#
loop_
_entity_poly.entity_id
_entity_poly.type
_entity_poly.pdbx_seq_one_letter_code
_entity_poly.pdbx_strand_id
1 'polypeptide(L)' 'MPRLLIVCLSNSQKTGSDLYVIVLNVGSTSKTLDLTKYYGLGTQAEVITTSLSSQYIDGDVIKPTEFVANPYVGTVLVAV' A
#
# COMPACT_ATOMS: atom_id res chain seq x y z
N MET A 1 11.04 17.53 -0.57
CA MET A 1 11.06 16.49 0.49
C MET A 1 9.90 15.54 0.25
N PRO A 2 10.12 14.21 0.24
CA PRO A 2 9.03 13.24 0.06
C PRO A 2 8.11 13.27 1.29
N ARG A 3 6.81 13.41 1.06
CA ARG A 3 5.76 13.36 2.09
C ARG A 3 4.88 12.15 1.79
N LEU A 4 4.76 11.27 2.76
CA LEU A 4 3.91 10.08 2.68
C LEU A 4 2.81 10.19 3.72
N LEU A 5 1.60 9.85 3.29
CA LEU A 5 0.50 9.53 4.18
C LEU A 5 0.22 8.04 4.01
N ILE A 6 0.26 7.30 5.12
CA ILE A 6 -0.12 5.89 5.13
C ILE A 6 -1.28 5.75 6.08
N VAL A 7 -2.39 5.21 5.58
CA VAL A 7 -3.63 5.00 6.34
C VAL A 7 -3.94 3.52 6.31
N CYS A 8 -4.31 2.98 7.46
CA CYS A 8 -4.71 1.59 7.60
C CYS A 8 -6.18 1.54 8.02
N LEU A 9 -6.96 0.71 7.33
CA LEU A 9 -8.36 0.45 7.61
C LEU A 9 -8.50 -1.03 7.99
N SER A 10 -8.98 -1.29 9.19
CA SER A 10 -9.32 -2.63 9.66
C SER A 10 -10.65 -2.61 10.40
N ASN A 11 -11.41 -3.71 10.31
CA ASN A 11 -12.67 -3.85 11.02
C ASN A 11 -12.46 -4.61 12.33
N SER A 12 -12.24 -3.87 13.43
CA SER A 12 -12.02 -4.47 14.75
C SER A 12 -13.22 -5.26 15.30
N GLN A 13 -14.42 -5.09 14.74
CA GLN A 13 -15.63 -5.83 15.14
C GLN A 13 -15.73 -7.22 14.50
N LYS A 14 -14.84 -7.55 13.55
CA LYS A 14 -14.82 -8.86 12.87
C LYS A 14 -13.41 -9.44 12.94
N THR A 15 -13.22 -10.42 13.83
CA THR A 15 -12.00 -11.24 13.88
C THR A 15 -11.79 -11.91 12.51
N GLY A 16 -10.59 -11.79 11.94
CA GLY A 16 -10.27 -12.28 10.61
C GLY A 16 -10.81 -11.42 9.46
N SER A 17 -11.08 -10.13 9.70
CA SER A 17 -11.34 -9.18 8.61
C SER A 17 -10.06 -8.83 7.86
N ASP A 18 -10.20 -8.60 6.56
CA ASP A 18 -9.09 -8.22 5.69
C ASP A 18 -8.50 -6.86 6.11
N LEU A 19 -7.17 -6.79 6.07
CA LEU A 19 -6.42 -5.58 6.38
C LEU A 19 -6.21 -4.79 5.08
N TYR A 20 -6.75 -3.57 5.02
CA TYR A 20 -6.53 -2.67 3.90
C TYR A 20 -5.51 -1.58 4.28
N VAL A 21 -4.49 -1.41 3.45
CA VAL A 21 -3.46 -0.38 3.60
C VAL A 21 -3.50 0.56 2.42
N ILE A 22 -3.66 1.84 2.69
CA ILE A 22 -3.66 2.91 1.69
C ILE A 22 -2.34 3.66 1.81
N VAL A 23 -1.56 3.65 0.74
CA VAL A 23 -0.29 4.40 0.65
C VAL A 23 -0.49 5.57 -0.31
N LEU A 24 -0.29 6.79 0.19
CA LEU A 24 -0.38 8.03 -0.58
C LEU A 24 0.98 8.73 -0.55
N ASN A 25 1.65 8.76 -1.69
CA ASN A 25 2.83 9.60 -1.85
C ASN A 25 2.43 10.96 -2.41
N VAL A 26 2.36 11.96 -1.53
CA VAL A 26 2.05 13.35 -1.91
C VAL A 26 3.32 14.14 -2.28
N GLY A 27 4.46 13.46 -2.39
CA GLY A 27 5.72 14.02 -2.85
C GLY A 27 5.96 13.85 -4.35
N SER A 28 6.92 14.63 -4.86
CA SER A 28 7.33 14.64 -6.28
C SER A 28 8.36 13.57 -6.65
N THR A 29 8.71 12.67 -5.73
CA THR A 29 9.75 11.65 -5.94
C THR A 29 9.26 10.30 -5.47
N SER A 30 9.66 9.23 -6.15
CA SER A 30 9.42 7.86 -5.69
C SER A 30 10.08 7.58 -4.35
N LYS A 31 9.51 6.65 -3.58
CA LYS A 31 10.11 6.16 -2.35
C LYS A 31 9.83 4.67 -2.17
N THR A 32 10.88 3.88 -1.95
CA THR A 32 10.76 2.47 -1.55
C THR A 32 10.48 2.39 -0.06
N LEU A 33 9.51 1.55 0.30
CA LEU A 33 9.02 1.35 1.65
C LEU A 33 8.95 -0.14 1.96
N ASP A 34 9.30 -0.46 3.19
CA ASP A 34 8.93 -1.72 3.80
C ASP A 34 7.66 -1.50 4.61
N LEU A 35 6.52 -1.87 4.03
CA LEU A 35 5.20 -1.67 4.62
C LEU A 35 4.97 -2.59 5.82
N THR A 36 5.70 -3.71 5.91
CA THR A 36 5.56 -4.68 7.02
C THR A 36 6.02 -4.11 8.36
N LYS A 37 6.85 -3.06 8.33
CA LYS A 37 7.26 -2.31 9.54
C LYS A 37 6.13 -1.50 10.17
N TYR A 38 5.07 -1.22 9.43
CA TYR A 38 3.95 -0.40 9.90
C TYR A 38 2.69 -1.24 10.14
N TYR A 39 2.46 -2.26 9.30
CA TYR A 39 1.24 -3.06 9.33
C TYR A 39 1.51 -4.53 9.00
N GLY A 40 0.68 -5.43 9.53
CA GLY A 40 0.79 -6.88 9.31
C GLY A 40 0.26 -7.33 7.94
N LEU A 41 0.81 -6.83 6.84
CA LEU A 41 0.43 -7.20 5.47
C LEU A 41 0.91 -8.60 5.04
N GLY A 42 1.75 -9.27 5.83
CA GLY A 42 2.33 -10.56 5.45
C GLY A 42 3.45 -10.44 4.41
N THR A 43 3.71 -11.52 3.66
CA THR A 43 4.77 -11.59 2.65
C THR A 43 4.33 -11.16 1.26
N GLN A 44 3.01 -11.10 1.03
CA GLN A 44 2.38 -10.72 -0.23
C GLN A 44 1.19 -9.79 0.06
N ALA A 45 0.95 -8.84 -0.83
CA ALA A 45 -0.25 -8.02 -0.82
C ALA A 45 -0.77 -7.86 -2.25
N GLU A 46 -2.08 -7.83 -2.42
CA GLU A 46 -2.72 -7.54 -3.69
C GLU A 46 -3.02 -6.04 -3.80
N VAL A 47 -2.77 -5.47 -4.97
CA VAL A 47 -3.18 -4.11 -5.33
C VAL A 47 -4.65 -4.12 -5.69
N ILE A 48 -5.50 -3.60 -4.81
CA ILE A 48 -6.94 -3.51 -5.03
C ILE A 48 -7.28 -2.43 -6.05
N THR A 49 -6.66 -1.26 -5.90
CA THR A 49 -6.78 -0.17 -6.86
C THR A 49 -5.63 0.81 -6.71
N THR A 50 -5.30 1.51 -7.79
CA THR A 50 -4.23 2.51 -7.78
C THR A 50 -4.50 3.67 -8.74
N SER A 51 -3.73 4.74 -8.59
CA SER A 51 -3.79 5.89 -9.50
C SER A 51 -3.27 5.52 -10.90
N LEU A 52 -3.79 6.15 -11.95
CA LEU A 52 -3.44 5.83 -13.34
C LEU A 52 -1.94 5.92 -13.68
N SER A 53 -1.18 6.75 -12.95
CA SER A 53 0.27 6.94 -13.13
C SER A 53 1.14 5.98 -12.29
N SER A 54 0.52 5.02 -11.63
CA SER A 54 1.19 3.95 -10.89
C SER A 54 1.98 3.04 -11.82
N GLN A 55 3.06 2.46 -11.31
CA GLN A 55 3.74 1.35 -12.01
C GLN A 55 3.02 0.01 -11.81
N TYR A 56 2.20 -0.09 -10.77
CA TYR A 56 1.35 -1.24 -10.48
C TYR A 56 -0.01 -1.09 -11.16
N ILE A 57 -0.68 -2.21 -11.38
CA ILE A 57 -2.05 -2.31 -11.86
C ILE A 57 -2.93 -3.09 -10.88
N ASP A 58 -4.24 -2.92 -11.00
CA ASP A 58 -5.22 -3.62 -10.16
C ASP A 58 -5.09 -5.15 -10.35
N GLY A 59 -5.03 -5.88 -9.24
CA GLY A 59 -4.79 -7.33 -9.19
C GLY A 59 -3.32 -7.73 -9.08
N ASP A 60 -2.36 -6.79 -9.17
CA ASP A 60 -0.94 -7.12 -8.97
C ASP A 60 -0.69 -7.66 -7.56
N VAL A 61 0.06 -8.77 -7.47
CA VAL A 61 0.58 -9.28 -6.20
C VAL A 61 2.01 -8.76 -6.02
N ILE A 62 2.19 -7.93 -4.99
CA ILE A 62 3.47 -7.28 -4.69
C ILE A 62 4.08 -7.81 -3.40
N LYS A 63 5.39 -7.60 -3.23
CA LYS A 63 6.08 -7.84 -1.96
C LYS A 63 6.03 -6.57 -1.10
N PRO A 64 5.36 -6.59 0.07
CA PRO A 64 5.21 -5.39 0.89
C PRO A 64 6.53 -4.83 1.44
N THR A 65 7.59 -5.65 1.49
CA THR A 65 8.94 -5.26 1.96
C THR A 65 9.71 -4.37 0.99
N GLU A 66 9.30 -4.33 -0.28
CA GLU A 66 9.96 -3.58 -1.36
C GLU A 66 8.97 -2.71 -2.15
N PHE A 67 7.87 -2.29 -1.52
CA PHE A 67 6.84 -1.47 -2.15
C PHE A 67 7.40 -0.11 -2.59
N VAL A 68 7.20 0.27 -3.85
CA VAL A 68 7.66 1.54 -4.40
C VAL A 68 6.48 2.49 -4.55
N ALA A 69 6.39 3.48 -3.66
CA ALA A 69 5.40 4.53 -3.74
C ALA A 69 5.79 5.55 -4.82
N ASN A 70 5.15 5.49 -6.00
CA ASN A 70 5.36 6.43 -7.10
C ASN A 70 4.97 7.87 -6.72
N PRO A 71 5.57 8.91 -7.33
CA PRO A 71 5.22 10.30 -7.02
C PRO A 71 3.76 10.59 -7.36
N TYR A 72 3.06 11.29 -6.45
CA TYR A 72 1.66 11.66 -6.61
C TYR A 72 0.68 10.50 -6.85
N VAL A 73 1.02 9.30 -6.35
CA VAL A 73 0.20 8.09 -6.48
C VAL A 73 -0.38 7.69 -5.14
N GLY A 74 -1.67 7.33 -5.18
CA GLY A 74 -2.35 6.55 -4.15
C GLY A 74 -2.56 5.11 -4.58
N THR A 75 -2.26 4.17 -3.69
CA THR A 75 -2.42 2.72 -3.91
C THR A 75 -3.11 2.09 -2.70
N VAL A 76 -4.11 1.26 -2.96
CA VAL A 76 -4.81 0.46 -1.95
C VAL A 76 -4.33 -0.97 -2.04
N LEU A 77 -3.91 -1.54 -0.91
CA LEU A 77 -3.36 -2.87 -0.77
C LEU A 77 -4.22 -3.68 0.19
N VAL A 78 -4.35 -4.98 -0.06
CA VAL A 78 -4.92 -5.95 0.89
C VAL A 78 -3.91 -7.08 1.16
N ALA A 79 -3.85 -7.56 2.40
CA ALA A 79 -3.07 -8.76 2.73
C ALA A 79 -3.68 -10.01 2.07
N VAL A 80 -2.83 -10.93 1.59
CA VAL A 80 -3.22 -12.21 0.95
C VAL A 80 -2.53 -13.38 1.63
#